data_AF-A0A8T6EFK8-F1
#
_entry.id   AF-A0A8T6EFK8-F1
#
_cell.length_a   1.000
_cell.length_b   1.000
_cell.length_c   1.000
_cell.angle_alpha   90.00
_cell.angle_beta   90.00
_cell.angle_gamma   90.00
#
_symmetry.space_group_name_H-M   'P 1'
#
loop_
_entity.id
_entity.type
_entity.pdbx_description
1 polymer ?
#
loop_
_entity_poly.entity_id
_entity_poly.type
_entity_poly.pdbx_seq_one_letter_code
_entity_poly.pdbx_strand_id
1 'polypeptide(L)'
;MIELGVLLMLVVGGFLGLVITQSFFSQRHWRRIIAEGDLDALQASVLEAFETWRRMRPPPDVPPADWRALVSAELIAADTERCRVSLLAEPDIRVVDGVREQVGPPSDVARRSAVRMAERLLYDIPLARFEAVQVDVYAEYRSAEGEVESECLLTTQLSRGEAVITDWDDDAAPAILKAWSTREATPTRDLDPGVGALITAGEAEAATRANGATPAGDAGP
;
A
#
# COMPACT_ATOMS: atom_id res chain seq x y z
N MET A 1 30.03 -40.09 18.06
CA MET A 1 29.93 -38.61 17.95
C MET A 1 29.58 -38.15 16.55
N ILE A 2 30.25 -38.64 15.50
CA ILE A 2 29.97 -38.26 14.09
C ILE A 2 28.56 -38.67 13.64
N GLU A 3 28.14 -39.91 13.93
CA GLU A 3 26.80 -40.41 13.55
C GLU A 3 25.65 -39.58 14.15
N LEU A 4 25.82 -39.12 15.39
CA LEU A 4 24.85 -38.30 16.09
C LEU A 4 24.77 -36.88 15.49
N GLY A 5 25.90 -36.35 15.01
CA GLY A 5 25.96 -35.10 14.27
C GLY A 5 25.29 -35.17 12.89
N VAL A 6 25.49 -36.27 12.15
CA VAL A 6 24.84 -36.50 10.85
C VAL A 6 23.32 -36.64 11.02
N LEU A 7 22.87 -37.38 12.03
CA LEU A 7 21.45 -37.53 12.34
C LEU A 7 20.81 -36.17 12.68
N LEU A 8 21.47 -35.38 13.54
CA LEU A 8 20.98 -34.05 13.90
C LEU A 8 20.88 -33.13 12.68
N MET A 9 21.89 -33.14 11.81
CA MET A 9 21.90 -32.36 10.57
C MET A 9 20.76 -32.75 9.63
N LEU A 10 20.46 -34.04 9.48
CA LEU A 10 19.34 -34.53 8.67
C LEU A 10 17.99 -34.13 9.24
N VAL A 11 17.81 -34.18 10.56
CA VAL A 11 16.57 -33.75 11.22
C VAL A 11 16.34 -32.25 11.06
N VAL A 12 17.37 -31.44 11.32
CA VAL A 12 17.28 -29.98 11.17
C VAL A 12 17.06 -29.60 9.70
N GLY A 13 17.79 -30.22 8.77
CA GLY A 13 17.62 -29.99 7.33
C GLY A 13 16.24 -30.41 6.83
N GLY A 14 15.74 -31.57 7.27
CA GLY A 14 14.40 -32.05 6.95
C GLY A 14 13.31 -31.12 7.48
N PHE A 15 13.43 -30.67 8.74
CA PHE A 15 12.50 -29.72 9.34
C PHE A 15 12.47 -28.37 8.61
N LEU A 16 13.64 -27.78 8.34
CA LEU A 16 13.76 -26.55 7.56
C LEU A 16 13.15 -26.71 6.16
N GLY A 17 13.43 -27.83 5.47
CA GLY A 17 12.84 -28.13 4.17
C GLY A 17 11.32 -28.23 4.20
N LEU A 18 10.75 -28.81 5.27
CA LEU A 18 9.30 -28.94 5.46
C LEU A 18 8.64 -27.58 5.67
N VAL A 19 9.22 -26.73 6.53
CA VAL A 19 8.75 -25.36 6.79
C VAL A 19 8.77 -24.51 5.51
N ILE A 20 9.86 -24.57 4.73
CA ILE A 20 9.97 -23.85 3.45
C ILE A 20 8.87 -24.33 2.48
N THR A 21 8.69 -25.65 2.37
CA THR A 21 7.70 -26.25 1.47
C THR A 21 6.27 -25.87 1.86
N GLN A 22 5.94 -25.85 3.16
CA GLN A 22 4.63 -25.39 3.65
C GLN A 22 4.37 -23.92 3.33
N SER A 23 5.39 -23.05 3.43
CA SER A 23 5.27 -21.65 3.01
C SER A 23 4.90 -21.53 1.53
N PHE A 24 5.53 -22.31 0.65
CA PHE A 24 5.21 -22.34 -0.78
C PHE A 24 3.79 -22.83 -1.08
N PHE A 25 3.32 -23.88 -0.40
CA PHE A 25 1.96 -24.40 -0.60
C PHE A 25 0.90 -23.44 -0.08
N SER A 26 1.14 -22.80 1.07
CA SER A 26 0.29 -21.74 1.61
C SER A 26 0.14 -20.61 0.61
N GLN A 27 1.26 -20.09 0.08
CA GLN A 27 1.26 -19.03 -0.93
C GLN A 27 0.46 -19.41 -2.19
N ARG A 28 0.57 -20.65 -2.69
CA ARG A 28 -0.20 -21.11 -3.85
C ARG A 28 -1.69 -21.24 -3.56
N HIS A 29 -2.06 -21.71 -2.37
CA HIS A 29 -3.45 -21.82 -1.94
C HIS A 29 -4.10 -20.44 -1.79
N TRP A 30 -3.42 -19.49 -1.16
CA TRP A 30 -3.89 -18.11 -1.02
C TRP A 30 -4.03 -17.39 -2.36
N ARG A 31 -3.09 -17.58 -3.30
CA ARG A 31 -3.23 -17.07 -4.67
C ARG A 31 -4.46 -17.63 -5.37
N ARG A 32 -4.80 -18.89 -5.13
CA ARG A 32 -6.00 -19.52 -5.70
C ARG A 32 -7.26 -18.94 -5.08
N ILE A 33 -7.33 -18.83 -3.75
CA ILE A 33 -8.49 -18.28 -3.03
C ILE A 33 -8.79 -16.84 -3.48
N ILE A 34 -7.75 -16.01 -3.61
CA ILE A 34 -7.89 -14.63 -4.10
C ILE A 34 -8.33 -14.62 -5.57
N ALA A 35 -7.79 -15.51 -6.41
CA ALA A 35 -8.22 -15.64 -7.81
C ALA A 35 -9.65 -16.20 -7.95
N GLU A 36 -10.14 -16.94 -6.96
CA GLU A 36 -11.52 -17.41 -6.85
C GLU A 36 -12.48 -16.30 -6.35
N GLY A 37 -11.95 -15.10 -6.07
CA GLY A 37 -12.73 -13.90 -5.76
C GLY A 37 -12.92 -13.63 -4.27
N ASP A 38 -12.16 -14.28 -3.38
CA ASP A 38 -12.20 -13.98 -1.95
C ASP A 38 -11.56 -12.60 -1.68
N LEU A 39 -12.43 -11.59 -1.56
CA LEU A 39 -12.03 -10.21 -1.31
C LEU A 39 -11.56 -9.99 0.13
N ASP A 40 -12.01 -10.78 1.09
CA ASP A 40 -11.57 -10.66 2.48
C ASP A 40 -10.11 -11.13 2.59
N ALA A 41 -9.77 -12.25 1.95
CA ALA A 41 -8.39 -12.73 1.85
C ALA A 41 -7.48 -11.73 1.12
N LEU A 42 -7.98 -11.09 0.06
CA LEU A 42 -7.26 -10.05 -0.67
C LEU A 42 -6.96 -8.84 0.22
N GLN A 43 -7.97 -8.29 0.90
CA GLN A 43 -7.82 -7.15 1.79
C GLN A 43 -6.85 -7.48 2.94
N ALA A 44 -6.97 -8.67 3.54
CA ALA A 44 -6.04 -9.14 4.56
C ALA A 44 -4.59 -9.21 4.03
N SER A 45 -4.38 -9.64 2.78
CA SER A 45 -3.05 -9.64 2.18
C SER A 45 -2.46 -8.24 1.99
N VAL A 46 -3.29 -7.24 1.66
CA VAL A 46 -2.84 -5.85 1.52
C VAL A 46 -2.46 -5.29 2.89
N LEU A 47 -3.29 -5.53 3.90
CA LEU A 47 -3.03 -5.08 5.27
C LEU A 47 -1.76 -5.73 5.85
N GLU A 48 -1.52 -7.02 5.60
CA GLU A 48 -0.27 -7.68 6.02
C GLU A 48 0.96 -7.08 5.31
N ALA A 49 0.84 -6.67 4.05
CA ALA A 49 1.92 -5.95 3.36
C ALA A 49 2.20 -4.60 4.05
N PHE A 50 1.17 -3.85 4.45
CA PHE A 50 1.34 -2.59 5.19
C PHE A 50 2.00 -2.80 6.55
N GLU A 51 1.60 -3.84 7.28
CA GLU A 51 2.25 -4.23 8.54
C GLU A 51 3.70 -4.66 8.34
N THR A 52 4.01 -5.34 7.23
CA THR A 52 5.38 -5.68 6.87
C THR A 52 6.19 -4.42 6.63
N TRP A 53 5.64 -3.44 5.90
CA TRP A 53 6.29 -2.15 5.66
C TRP A 53 6.52 -1.36 6.95
N ARG A 54 5.54 -1.31 7.86
CA ARG A 54 5.67 -0.68 9.19
C ARG A 54 6.81 -1.27 10.02
N ARG A 55 7.04 -2.59 9.91
CA ARG A 55 8.10 -3.30 10.65
C ARG A 55 9.48 -3.16 10.00
N MET A 56 9.56 -2.77 8.73
CA MET A 56 10.84 -2.59 8.04
C MET A 56 11.59 -1.36 8.55
N ARG A 57 12.92 -1.45 8.51
CA ARG A 57 13.78 -0.29 8.72
C ARG A 57 13.66 0.65 7.50
N PRO A 58 13.55 1.98 7.69
CA PRO A 58 13.59 2.93 6.59
C PRO A 58 14.86 2.71 5.73
N PRO A 59 14.74 2.70 4.39
CA PRO A 59 15.90 2.71 3.49
C PRO A 59 16.77 3.96 3.73
N PRO A 60 18.10 3.87 3.52
CA PRO A 60 19.03 4.96 3.85
C PRO A 60 18.87 6.20 2.98
N ASP A 61 18.29 6.06 1.79
CA ASP A 61 18.09 7.06 0.75
C ASP A 61 16.69 7.70 0.76
N VAL A 62 15.79 7.19 1.60
CA VAL A 62 14.42 7.71 1.72
C VAL A 62 14.35 8.76 2.83
N PRO A 63 13.87 9.99 2.54
CA PRO A 63 13.63 11.00 3.57
C PRO A 63 12.73 10.46 4.70
N PRO A 64 13.00 10.81 5.97
CA PRO A 64 12.19 10.31 7.09
C PRO A 64 10.70 10.67 6.99
N ALA A 65 10.37 11.85 6.47
CA ALA A 65 8.98 12.26 6.26
C ALA A 65 8.27 11.39 5.21
N ASP A 66 8.94 11.08 4.11
CA ASP A 66 8.43 10.20 3.05
C ASP A 66 8.19 8.79 3.58
N TRP A 67 9.14 8.25 4.35
CA TRP A 67 8.97 6.93 4.98
C TRP A 67 7.77 6.90 5.94
N ARG A 68 7.63 7.93 6.79
CA ARG A 68 6.48 8.04 7.71
C ARG A 68 5.16 8.09 6.96
N ALA A 69 5.11 8.81 5.84
CA ALA A 69 3.93 8.84 4.97
C ALA A 69 3.62 7.49 4.31
N LEU A 70 4.65 6.70 3.96
CA LEU A 70 4.43 5.37 3.39
C LEU A 70 3.91 4.36 4.41
N VAL A 71 4.34 4.45 5.68
CA VAL A 71 3.93 3.50 6.72
C VAL A 71 2.65 3.90 7.46
N SER A 72 2.16 5.13 7.23
CA SER A 72 0.82 5.60 7.64
C SER A 72 -0.29 5.13 6.71
N ALA A 73 0.02 4.26 5.75
CA ALA A 73 -0.95 3.76 4.78
C ALA A 73 -2.12 3.02 5.44
N GLU A 74 -3.32 3.41 5.03
CA GLU A 74 -4.57 2.76 5.38
C GLU A 74 -5.32 2.33 4.11
N LEU A 75 -5.96 1.16 4.18
CA LEU A 75 -6.75 0.63 3.09
C LEU A 75 -8.15 1.24 3.15
N ILE A 76 -8.57 1.92 2.08
CA ILE A 76 -9.94 2.44 1.96
C ILE A 76 -10.86 1.40 1.33
N ALA A 77 -10.42 0.80 0.23
CA ALA A 77 -11.18 -0.19 -0.52
C ALA A 77 -10.26 -0.96 -1.46
N ALA A 78 -10.53 -2.26 -1.63
CA ALA A 78 -9.90 -3.05 -2.68
C ALA A 78 -10.83 -4.14 -3.22
N ASP A 79 -10.72 -4.38 -4.52
CA ASP A 79 -11.23 -5.56 -5.21
C ASP A 79 -10.10 -6.22 -6.02
N THR A 80 -10.41 -7.28 -6.77
CA THR A 80 -9.42 -8.05 -7.53
C THR A 80 -8.62 -7.22 -8.55
N GLU A 81 -9.16 -6.09 -9.02
CA GLU A 81 -8.56 -5.25 -10.06
C GLU A 81 -8.10 -3.88 -9.53
N ARG A 82 -8.68 -3.41 -8.43
CA ARG A 82 -8.60 -2.02 -8.00
C ARG A 82 -8.21 -1.92 -6.53
N CYS A 83 -7.33 -0.98 -6.19
CA CYS A 83 -6.97 -0.69 -4.81
C CYS A 83 -6.97 0.81 -4.54
N ARG A 84 -7.59 1.23 -3.45
CA ARG A 84 -7.60 2.61 -2.99
C ARG A 84 -7.08 2.69 -1.56
N VAL A 85 -6.11 3.56 -1.33
CA VAL A 85 -5.47 3.76 -0.03
C VAL A 85 -5.42 5.24 0.34
N SER A 86 -5.32 5.52 1.62
CA SER A 86 -5.01 6.84 2.16
C SER A 86 -3.65 6.85 2.85
N LEU A 87 -2.93 7.98 2.77
CA LEU A 87 -1.66 8.25 3.44
C LEU A 87 -1.76 9.54 4.26
N LEU A 88 -0.92 9.67 5.28
CA LEU A 88 -0.70 10.91 6.02
C LEU A 88 0.68 11.50 5.69
N ALA A 89 0.70 12.69 5.10
CA ALA A 89 1.91 13.47 4.82
C ALA A 89 2.15 14.50 5.93
N GLU A 90 3.35 14.44 6.51
CA GLU A 90 3.84 15.40 7.48
C GLU A 90 4.90 16.32 6.84
N PRO A 91 5.13 17.54 7.38
CA PRO A 91 6.22 18.38 6.93
C PRO A 91 7.58 17.69 7.13
N ASP A 92 8.51 17.90 6.19
CA ASP A 92 9.87 17.38 6.31
C ASP A 92 10.68 18.32 7.23
N ILE A 93 10.85 17.90 8.48
CA ILE A 93 11.61 18.63 9.50
C ILE A 93 12.95 17.92 9.72
N ARG A 94 14.05 18.64 9.52
CA ARG A 94 15.42 18.12 9.72
C ARG A 94 16.20 19.00 10.67
N VAL A 95 17.27 18.44 11.24
CA VAL A 95 18.22 19.22 12.04
C VAL A 95 19.36 19.67 11.13
N VAL A 96 19.40 20.97 10.82
CA VAL A 96 20.45 21.61 10.03
C VAL A 96 21.19 22.57 10.96
N ASP A 97 22.52 22.41 11.07
CA ASP A 97 23.36 23.22 11.98
C ASP A 97 22.87 23.28 13.44
N GLY A 98 22.30 22.18 13.93
CA GLY A 98 21.76 22.08 15.29
C GLY A 98 20.37 22.70 15.49
N VAL A 99 19.76 23.23 14.44
CA VAL A 99 18.43 23.85 14.45
C VAL A 99 17.43 22.96 13.73
N ARG A 100 16.22 22.81 14.28
CA ARG A 100 15.12 22.16 13.57
C ARG A 100 14.58 23.11 12.51
N GLU A 101 14.72 22.74 11.25
CA GLU A 101 14.27 23.50 10.11
C GLU A 101 13.34 22.65 9.24
N GLN A 102 12.30 23.29 8.70
CA GLN A 102 11.44 22.67 7.72
C GLN A 102 12.12 22.73 6.35
N VAL A 103 12.52 21.56 5.85
CA VAL A 103 13.21 21.40 4.57
C VAL A 103 12.21 21.27 3.42
N GLY A 104 10.97 20.86 3.72
CA GLY A 104 9.91 20.79 2.71
C GLY A 104 8.49 20.89 3.28
N PRO A 105 7.54 21.48 2.52
CA PRO A 105 6.13 21.49 2.87
C PRO A 105 5.51 20.07 2.79
N PRO A 106 4.39 19.82 3.50
CA PRO A 106 3.66 18.56 3.41
C PRO A 106 3.24 18.18 1.98
N SER A 107 2.96 19.16 1.11
CA SER A 107 2.61 18.95 -0.30
C SER A 107 3.74 18.27 -1.09
N ASP A 108 5.00 18.59 -0.80
CA ASP A 108 6.15 17.97 -1.48
C ASP A 108 6.34 16.52 -1.01
N VAL A 109 6.15 16.27 0.28
CA VAL A 109 6.13 14.91 0.84
C VAL A 109 4.99 14.12 0.22
N ALA A 110 3.79 14.72 0.10
CA ALA A 110 2.62 14.08 -0.48
C ALA A 110 2.83 13.62 -1.92
N ARG A 111 3.48 14.45 -2.76
CA ARG A 111 3.82 14.06 -4.14
C ARG A 111 4.75 12.86 -4.18
N ARG A 112 5.84 12.88 -3.40
CA ARG A 112 6.84 11.81 -3.39
C ARG A 112 6.28 10.51 -2.81
N SER A 113 5.52 10.59 -1.72
CA SER A 113 4.91 9.42 -1.09
C SER A 113 3.80 8.82 -1.95
N ALA A 114 3.02 9.63 -2.66
CA ALA A 114 2.00 9.13 -3.58
C ALA A 114 2.58 8.27 -4.70
N VAL A 115 3.65 8.75 -5.35
CA VAL A 115 4.35 7.99 -6.42
C VAL A 115 4.90 6.68 -5.88
N ARG A 116 5.63 6.72 -4.75
CA ARG A 116 6.21 5.53 -4.13
C ARG A 116 5.16 4.54 -3.64
N MET A 117 4.02 5.02 -3.14
CA MET A 117 2.93 4.14 -2.74
C MET A 117 2.28 3.47 -3.96
N ALA A 118 2.03 4.23 -5.04
CA ALA A 118 1.45 3.66 -6.26
C ALA A 118 2.34 2.54 -6.84
N GLU A 119 3.66 2.75 -6.88
CA GLU A 119 4.65 1.74 -7.26
C GLU A 119 4.51 0.47 -6.40
N ARG A 120 4.52 0.62 -5.07
CA ARG A 120 4.42 -0.50 -4.13
C ARG A 120 3.11 -1.27 -4.25
N LEU A 121 1.99 -0.58 -4.40
CA LEU A 121 0.69 -1.24 -4.55
C LEU A 121 0.65 -2.09 -5.83
N LEU A 122 1.30 -1.63 -6.91
CA LEU A 122 1.31 -2.33 -8.19
C LEU A 122 2.29 -3.50 -8.25
N TYR A 123 3.39 -3.45 -7.50
CA TYR A 123 4.51 -4.39 -7.64
C TYR A 123 4.89 -5.17 -6.38
N ASP A 124 4.67 -4.63 -5.19
CA ASP A 124 5.19 -5.19 -3.93
C ASP A 124 4.16 -6.02 -3.15
N ILE A 125 2.88 -6.01 -3.52
CA ILE A 125 1.85 -6.81 -2.84
C ILE A 125 1.96 -8.29 -3.28
N PRO A 126 2.31 -9.25 -2.40
CA PRO A 126 2.70 -10.59 -2.83
C PRO A 126 1.60 -11.45 -3.47
N LEU A 127 0.35 -11.18 -3.11
CA LEU A 127 -0.82 -11.97 -3.52
C LEU A 127 -1.84 -11.19 -4.35
N ALA A 128 -1.60 -9.89 -4.58
CA ALA A 128 -2.50 -9.03 -5.34
C ALA A 128 -1.80 -8.48 -6.58
N ARG A 129 -2.56 -8.33 -7.67
CA ARG A 129 -2.10 -7.67 -8.88
C ARG A 129 -3.19 -6.72 -9.36
N PHE A 130 -3.20 -5.52 -8.79
CA PHE A 130 -4.17 -4.51 -9.18
C PHE A 130 -3.89 -4.01 -10.60
N GLU A 131 -4.93 -3.85 -11.40
CA GLU A 131 -4.88 -3.19 -12.71
C GLU A 131 -4.90 -1.67 -12.57
N ALA A 132 -5.45 -1.14 -11.47
CA ALA A 132 -5.39 0.28 -11.17
C ALA A 132 -5.37 0.57 -9.66
N VAL A 133 -4.73 1.67 -9.30
CA VAL A 133 -4.59 2.11 -7.91
C VAL A 133 -4.99 3.57 -7.76
N GLN A 134 -5.53 3.92 -6.60
CA GLN A 134 -5.74 5.29 -6.17
C GLN A 134 -5.03 5.53 -4.84
N VAL A 135 -4.28 6.63 -4.77
CA VAL A 135 -3.61 7.07 -3.54
C VAL A 135 -4.12 8.44 -3.16
N ASP A 136 -4.76 8.52 -2.00
CA ASP A 136 -5.23 9.76 -1.41
C ASP A 136 -4.25 10.17 -0.31
N VAL A 137 -3.70 11.38 -0.37
CA VAL A 137 -2.74 11.86 0.62
C VAL A 137 -3.32 13.03 1.37
N TYR A 138 -3.36 12.89 2.69
CA TYR A 138 -3.90 13.87 3.61
C TYR A 138 -2.78 14.51 4.43
N ALA A 139 -3.02 15.70 4.96
CA ALA A 139 -2.26 16.25 6.07
C ALA A 139 -3.18 16.52 7.24
N GLU A 140 -2.67 16.31 8.44
CA GLU A 140 -3.37 16.63 9.67
C GLU A 140 -2.80 17.90 10.30
N TYR A 141 -3.69 18.79 10.68
CA TYR A 141 -3.38 20.04 11.36
C TYR A 141 -4.12 20.08 12.68
N ARG A 142 -3.54 20.77 13.66
CA ARG A 142 -4.22 21.07 14.91
C ARG A 142 -4.74 22.50 14.85
N SER A 143 -6.06 22.68 14.96
CA SER A 143 -6.68 24.01 15.01
C SER A 143 -6.30 24.75 16.30
N ALA A 144 -6.57 26.06 16.33
CA ALA A 144 -6.30 26.88 17.52
C ALA A 144 -7.10 26.42 18.75
N GLU A 145 -8.26 25.82 18.50
CA GLU A 145 -9.18 25.23 19.48
C GLU A 145 -8.74 23.84 19.94
N GLY A 146 -7.70 23.28 19.31
CA GLY A 146 -7.11 21.98 19.66
C GLY A 146 -7.73 20.78 18.94
N GLU A 147 -8.66 21.01 18.02
CA GLU A 147 -9.25 19.98 17.17
C GLU A 147 -8.24 19.53 16.10
N VAL A 148 -8.32 18.25 15.71
CA VAL A 148 -7.50 17.73 14.60
C VAL A 148 -8.33 17.84 13.32
N GLU A 149 -7.84 18.63 12.39
CA GLU A 149 -8.42 18.79 11.05
C GLU A 149 -7.58 18.00 10.05
N SER A 150 -8.24 17.30 9.13
CA SER A 150 -7.59 16.52 8.08
C SER A 150 -7.97 17.11 6.73
N GLU A 151 -6.97 17.44 5.91
CA GLU A 151 -7.12 18.01 4.58
C GLU A 151 -6.49 17.08 3.54
N CYS A 152 -7.24 16.72 2.50
CA CYS A 152 -6.68 15.97 1.38
C CYS A 152 -5.82 16.91 0.53
N LEU A 153 -4.51 16.69 0.47
CA LEU A 153 -3.58 17.51 -0.30
C LEU A 153 -3.52 17.10 -1.77
N LEU A 154 -3.62 15.80 -2.03
CA LEU A 154 -3.46 15.22 -3.35
C LEU A 154 -4.22 13.89 -3.42
N THR A 155 -4.85 13.63 -4.56
CA THR A 155 -5.36 12.31 -4.94
C THR A 155 -4.86 11.99 -6.33
N THR A 156 -4.31 10.79 -6.50
CA THR A 156 -3.81 10.34 -7.80
C THR A 156 -4.31 8.95 -8.12
N GLN A 157 -4.62 8.74 -9.40
CA GLN A 157 -4.99 7.45 -9.94
C GLN A 157 -3.97 7.02 -10.99
N LEU A 158 -3.65 5.74 -10.98
CA LEU A 158 -2.68 5.14 -11.88
C LEU A 158 -3.15 3.75 -12.32
N SER A 159 -3.18 3.52 -13.63
CA SER A 159 -3.35 2.18 -14.19
C SER A 159 -2.01 1.46 -14.35
N ARG A 160 -2.04 0.13 -14.41
CA ARG A 160 -0.87 -0.70 -14.71
C ARG A 160 -0.28 -0.40 -16.08
N GLY A 161 -1.10 -0.01 -17.06
CA GLY A 161 -0.64 0.40 -18.39
C GLY A 161 0.23 1.67 -18.34
N GLU A 162 -0.20 2.67 -17.58
CA GLU A 162 0.58 3.90 -17.33
C GLU A 162 1.83 3.63 -16.47
N ALA A 163 1.73 2.72 -15.50
CA ALA A 163 2.85 2.33 -14.65
C ALA A 163 4.02 1.70 -15.44
N VAL A 164 3.72 0.91 -16.48
CA VAL A 164 4.73 0.27 -17.34
C VAL A 164 5.57 1.27 -18.12
N ILE A 165 5.00 2.42 -18.46
CA ILE A 165 5.70 3.48 -19.22
C ILE A 165 6.26 4.58 -18.33
N THR A 166 6.02 4.52 -17.01
CA THR A 166 6.55 5.47 -16.05
C THR A 166 8.03 5.15 -15.79
N ASP A 167 8.87 6.17 -15.88
CA ASP A 167 10.28 6.07 -15.48
C ASP A 167 10.41 6.38 -13.97
N TRP A 168 10.43 5.32 -13.17
CA TRP A 168 10.42 5.41 -11.71
C TRP A 168 11.73 5.94 -11.11
N ASP A 169 12.83 5.78 -11.84
CA ASP A 169 14.18 6.06 -11.35
C ASP A 169 14.69 7.42 -11.83
N ASP A 170 14.35 7.82 -13.07
CA ASP A 170 14.88 9.05 -13.67
C ASP A 170 13.96 10.26 -13.49
N ASP A 171 12.63 10.07 -13.43
CA ASP A 171 11.68 11.18 -13.30
C ASP A 171 11.43 11.59 -11.84
N ALA A 172 11.40 12.90 -11.61
CA ALA A 172 10.98 13.44 -10.31
C ALA A 172 9.46 13.26 -10.13
N ALA A 173 9.02 13.04 -8.88
CA ALA A 173 7.61 12.81 -8.56
C ALA A 173 6.63 13.85 -9.16
N PRO A 174 6.91 15.18 -9.19
CA PRO A 174 6.03 16.14 -9.85
C PRO A 174 5.91 15.96 -11.37
N ALA A 175 6.91 15.40 -12.03
CA ALA A 175 6.85 15.08 -13.47
C ALA A 175 6.02 13.82 -13.70
N ILE A 176 6.25 12.77 -12.91
CA ILE A 176 5.48 11.53 -12.93
C ILE A 176 3.98 11.81 -12.74
N LEU A 177 3.61 12.58 -11.70
CA LEU A 177 2.22 12.89 -11.39
C LEU A 177 1.51 13.70 -12.50
N LYS A 178 2.24 14.47 -13.31
CA LYS A 178 1.63 15.17 -14.46
C LYS A 178 1.20 14.22 -15.58
N ALA A 179 1.82 13.05 -15.67
CA ALA A 179 1.46 12.02 -16.63
C ALA A 179 0.27 11.16 -16.17
N TRP A 180 -0.10 11.26 -14.89
CA TRP A 180 -1.17 10.47 -14.27
C TRP A 180 -2.44 11.30 -14.07
N SER A 181 -3.53 10.62 -13.71
CA SER A 181 -4.76 11.29 -13.29
C SER A 181 -4.63 11.80 -11.85
N THR A 182 -3.96 12.95 -11.69
CA THR A 182 -3.71 13.59 -10.39
C THR A 182 -4.56 14.86 -10.21
N ARG A 183 -5.14 15.02 -9.02
CA ARG A 183 -5.77 16.25 -8.55
C ARG A 183 -5.12 16.69 -7.25
N GLU A 184 -4.92 17.99 -7.12
CA GLU A 184 -4.28 18.59 -5.94
C GLU A 184 -5.21 19.63 -5.32
N ALA A 185 -5.14 19.76 -4.00
CA ALA A 185 -5.79 20.83 -3.29
C ALA A 185 -5.23 22.19 -3.75
N THR A 186 -6.12 23.17 -3.77
CA THR A 186 -5.75 24.56 -4.03
C THR A 186 -6.24 25.41 -2.88
N PRO A 187 -5.62 26.57 -2.58
CA PRO A 187 -6.03 27.42 -1.46
C PRO A 187 -7.50 27.86 -1.48
N THR A 188 -8.19 27.72 -2.61
CA THR A 188 -9.56 28.17 -2.84
C THR A 188 -10.56 27.03 -2.97
N ARG A 189 -10.11 25.77 -2.94
CA ARG A 189 -10.97 24.61 -3.17
C ARG A 189 -10.44 23.36 -2.48
N ASP A 190 -11.25 22.87 -1.54
CA ASP A 190 -11.05 21.57 -0.90
C ASP A 190 -11.11 20.45 -1.93
N LEU A 191 -10.20 19.50 -1.77
CA LEU A 191 -10.13 18.31 -2.60
C LEU A 191 -10.95 17.19 -1.95
N ASP A 192 -12.05 16.79 -2.61
CA ASP A 192 -12.76 15.56 -2.26
C ASP A 192 -12.19 14.39 -3.09
N PRO A 193 -11.51 13.41 -2.46
CA PRO A 193 -10.97 12.25 -3.14
C PRO A 193 -12.05 11.19 -3.47
N GLY A 194 -13.23 11.28 -2.86
CA GLY A 194 -14.40 10.45 -3.18
C GLY A 194 -15.02 10.76 -4.54
N VAL A 195 -14.90 12.02 -5.00
CA VAL A 195 -15.39 12.41 -6.33
C VAL A 195 -14.54 11.77 -7.41
N GLY A 196 -15.15 10.89 -8.23
CA GLY A 196 -14.44 10.15 -9.26
C GLY A 196 -13.51 9.07 -8.71
N ALA A 197 -13.76 8.59 -7.48
CA ALA A 197 -12.97 7.54 -6.89
C ALA A 197 -12.97 6.26 -7.74
N LEU A 198 -11.80 5.62 -7.81
CA LEU A 198 -11.57 4.39 -8.53
C LEU A 198 -12.42 3.23 -7.98
N ILE A 199 -12.55 3.17 -6.66
CA ILE A 199 -13.43 2.28 -5.91
C ILE A 199 -13.80 2.96 -4.58
N THR A 200 -15.04 2.77 -4.13
CA THR A 200 -15.53 3.26 -2.84
C THR A 200 -15.60 2.12 -1.82
N ALA A 201 -15.55 2.45 -0.52
CA ALA A 201 -15.73 1.46 0.55
C ALA A 201 -17.06 0.71 0.41
N GLY A 202 -18.14 1.42 0.07
CA GLY A 202 -19.45 0.83 -0.14
C GLY A 202 -19.51 -0.15 -1.31
N GLU A 203 -18.79 0.11 -2.40
CA GLU A 203 -18.66 -0.82 -3.54
C GLU A 203 -17.86 -2.06 -3.16
N ALA A 204 -16.75 -1.91 -2.45
CA ALA A 204 -15.94 -3.04 -1.98
C ALA A 204 -16.74 -3.94 -1.02
N GLU A 205 -17.43 -3.36 -0.05
CA GLU A 205 -18.31 -4.11 0.87
C GLU A 205 -19.46 -4.83 0.13
N ALA A 206 -20.03 -4.18 -0.89
CA ALA A 206 -21.08 -4.79 -1.70
C ALA A 206 -20.55 -5.98 -2.50
N ALA A 207 -19.33 -5.87 -3.05
CA ALA A 207 -18.67 -6.95 -3.76
C ALA A 207 -18.33 -8.13 -2.83
N THR A 208 -17.82 -7.85 -1.62
CA THR A 208 -17.56 -8.89 -0.61
C THR A 208 -18.85 -9.63 -0.23
N ARG A 209 -19.95 -8.88 0.02
CA ARG A 209 -21.25 -9.48 0.32
C ARG A 209 -21.79 -10.33 -0.83
N ALA A 210 -21.62 -9.90 -2.07
CA ALA A 210 -22.04 -10.66 -3.24
C ALA A 210 -21.25 -11.98 -3.38
N ASN A 211 -19.94 -11.94 -3.12
CA ASN A 211 -19.10 -13.14 -3.17
C ASN A 211 -19.40 -14.11 -2.02
N GLY A 212 -19.64 -13.61 -0.80
CA GLY A 212 -20.06 -14.43 0.35
C GLY A 212 -21.49 -14.98 0.24
N ALA A 213 -22.35 -14.40 -0.61
CA ALA A 213 -23.71 -14.86 -0.85
C ALA A 213 -23.83 -15.95 -1.94
N THR A 214 -22.74 -16.28 -2.64
CA THR A 214 -22.71 -17.44 -3.53
C THR A 214 -22.58 -18.69 -2.65
N PRO A 215 -23.62 -19.54 -2.53
CA PRO A 215 -23.48 -20.78 -1.79
C PRO A 215 -22.37 -21.58 -2.47
N ALA A 216 -21.39 -22.06 -1.68
CA ALA A 216 -20.42 -23.04 -2.13
C ALA A 216 -21.21 -24.18 -2.78
N GLY A 217 -21.22 -24.21 -4.11
CA GLY A 217 -22.02 -25.14 -4.89
C GLY A 217 -21.63 -26.56 -4.53
N ASP A 218 -22.61 -27.31 -4.05
CA ASP A 218 -22.71 -28.78 -4.02
C ASP A 218 -21.42 -29.50 -4.44
N ALA A 219 -20.56 -29.78 -3.46
CA ALA A 219 -19.70 -30.95 -3.54
C ALA A 219 -20.59 -32.19 -3.32
N GLY A 220 -21.35 -32.54 -4.35
CA GLY A 220 -22.04 -33.82 -4.49
C GLY A 220 -21.04 -34.96 -4.72
N PRO A 221 -21.47 -36.20 -4.45
CA PRO A 221 -20.82 -37.19 -3.57
C PRO A 221 -19.51 -37.82 -4.07
#